data_AF-A0A077NE40-F1
#
_entry.id   AF-A0A077NE40-F1
#
_cell.length_a   1.000
_cell.length_b   1.000
_cell.length_c   1.000
_cell.angle_alpha   90.00
_cell.angle_beta   90.00
_cell.angle_gamma   90.00
#
_symmetry.space_group_name_H-M   'P 1'
#
loop_
_entity.id
_entity.type
_entity.pdbx_description
1 polymer ?
#
loop_
_entity_poly.entity_id
_entity_poly.type
_entity_poly.pdbx_seq_one_letter_code
_entity_poly.pdbx_strand_id
1 'polypeptide(L)'
;MVPVISARADNEIQSIPSDFDSRWHIIQKNESLEYIAKKYGSTVNEIKENNLLFASAENDMPLTVGSKLLIPPKNKWLNSPNHQKESQIKENQLANIATQAGRFLQNNPNRDSAVELARSVATSKVNAGIEQWFRQFGHARVQLNTDKNFSLKGSQFDLLFPLWDQKENLVFNQTSLHQTDNRTQANLGIGWRHFEPGYMLGSNAFFDYDLSRRHARAGLGVEYWRDYLKLSANSYVRLSGWKDSPDFEDYQERPANGWDIRAEGYLPQYPQLGAKLAYEQYYGDQVALFGKENRQSQPHAFTAGLTYTPVPLITIGAEKRQGKSGKNDDRLNLQINYQFGVPWLQQISSDAVSRLRSLANNRYGLVDRNNHIVLEYQKKEVIWFHLDQTISGYAGEEKPLNISVSAKYGLERIDWELAELTANGGKIENDGGYYRILLPDYQYSHTDPTSVAATDDHKVKNTYSVSAVAIDKKGNRSNPVHMQVIVSSAAINTVNSLFSPEKSELAAEGKSTQKLTLTIKDKMNQPVDVNVEEFRAKMNERAKRAEIKVLATELMKIDPDLTGLDEQLYQGHTKNIKWMSLVLPLSTHVWLNKNS
;
A
#
# COMPACT_ATOMS: atom_id res chain seq x y z
N MET A 1 -47.32 -94.34 4.13
CA MET A 1 -46.61 -95.36 4.93
C MET A 1 -45.11 -95.06 4.79
N VAL A 2 -44.54 -94.35 5.79
CA VAL A 2 -43.21 -94.50 6.48
C VAL A 2 -41.94 -94.81 5.63
N PRO A 3 -40.70 -94.52 6.08
CA PRO A 3 -39.94 -93.29 6.39
C PRO A 3 -38.62 -93.19 5.52
N VAL A 4 -37.65 -92.26 5.69
CA VAL A 4 -36.43 -92.34 6.55
C VAL A 4 -35.59 -91.04 6.41
N ILE A 5 -34.95 -90.72 7.53
CA ILE A 5 -33.96 -89.72 7.97
C ILE A 5 -32.67 -89.58 7.11
N SER A 6 -32.11 -88.36 7.00
CA SER A 6 -30.66 -88.04 7.23
C SER A 6 -30.31 -86.56 6.92
N ALA A 7 -29.28 -86.06 7.61
CA ALA A 7 -28.86 -84.68 7.82
C ALA A 7 -27.90 -84.08 6.74
N ARG A 8 -27.59 -82.79 6.97
CA ARG A 8 -26.44 -81.94 6.53
C ARG A 8 -26.56 -81.11 5.24
N ALA A 9 -26.49 -79.79 5.41
CA ALA A 9 -25.57 -78.91 4.69
C ALA A 9 -25.34 -77.61 5.50
N ASP A 10 -24.12 -77.44 6.00
CA ASP A 10 -23.55 -76.17 6.48
C ASP A 10 -22.92 -75.40 5.31
N ASN A 11 -22.86 -74.07 5.45
CA ASN A 11 -22.00 -73.06 4.78
C ASN A 11 -22.30 -72.76 3.29
N GLU A 12 -22.34 -71.51 2.78
CA GLU A 12 -21.69 -70.25 3.15
C GLU A 12 -22.58 -69.05 2.72
N ILE A 13 -22.71 -68.00 3.56
CA ILE A 13 -22.67 -66.61 3.06
C ILE A 13 -21.84 -65.80 4.06
N GLN A 14 -20.71 -65.30 3.56
CA GLN A 14 -19.74 -64.50 4.29
C GLN A 14 -20.30 -63.15 4.75
N SER A 15 -19.79 -62.75 5.90
CA SER A 15 -20.07 -61.55 6.71
C SER A 15 -19.89 -60.20 6.01
N ILE A 16 -20.79 -59.25 6.31
CA ILE A 16 -20.56 -57.80 6.18
C ILE A 16 -20.47 -57.23 7.61
N PRO A 17 -19.40 -56.47 7.98
CA PRO A 17 -19.35 -55.81 9.27
C PRO A 17 -20.21 -54.54 9.26
N SER A 18 -21.17 -54.44 10.18
CA SER A 18 -21.97 -53.23 10.43
C SER A 18 -21.53 -52.63 11.77
N ASP A 19 -21.12 -51.37 11.76
CA ASP A 19 -20.89 -50.60 12.99
C ASP A 19 -21.64 -49.28 12.87
N PHE A 20 -22.33 -48.90 13.96
CA PHE A 20 -23.30 -47.80 14.17
C PHE A 20 -24.77 -48.14 13.88
N ASP A 21 -25.46 -48.69 14.88
CA ASP A 21 -26.86 -49.08 14.79
C ASP A 21 -27.63 -48.46 15.96
N SER A 22 -28.19 -47.26 15.78
CA SER A 22 -29.26 -46.75 16.66
C SER A 22 -30.50 -47.60 16.41
N ARG A 23 -31.02 -48.26 17.45
CA ARG A 23 -32.08 -49.27 17.29
C ARG A 23 -33.43 -48.73 17.73
N TRP A 24 -34.44 -49.00 16.91
CA TRP A 24 -35.83 -48.81 17.32
C TRP A 24 -36.26 -49.96 18.22
N HIS A 25 -36.73 -49.62 19.42
CA HIS A 25 -37.34 -50.55 20.35
C HIS A 25 -38.85 -50.32 20.41
N ILE A 26 -39.63 -51.36 20.19
CA ILE A 26 -41.09 -51.29 20.32
C ILE A 26 -41.45 -51.66 21.76
N ILE A 27 -41.99 -50.69 22.49
CA ILE A 27 -42.33 -50.85 23.92
C ILE A 27 -43.34 -51.99 24.10
N GLN A 28 -42.99 -52.97 24.91
CA GLN A 28 -43.86 -54.10 25.26
C GLN A 28 -44.65 -53.84 26.56
N LYS A 29 -45.67 -54.65 26.80
CA LYS A 29 -46.51 -54.56 28.01
C LYS A 29 -45.64 -54.76 29.26
N ASN A 30 -45.73 -53.81 30.20
CA ASN A 30 -44.99 -53.75 31.47
C ASN A 30 -43.47 -53.46 31.37
N GLU A 31 -42.95 -52.94 30.24
CA GLU A 31 -41.57 -52.43 30.20
C GLU A 31 -41.49 -50.99 30.76
N SER A 32 -40.52 -50.72 31.64
CA SER A 32 -40.19 -49.37 32.13
C SER A 32 -38.98 -48.78 31.40
N LEU A 33 -38.81 -47.46 31.45
CA LEU A 33 -37.64 -46.79 30.85
C LEU A 33 -36.34 -47.29 31.48
N GLU A 34 -36.32 -47.60 32.78
CA GLU A 34 -35.16 -48.13 33.49
C GLU A 34 -34.81 -49.54 33.01
N TYR A 35 -35.82 -50.37 32.79
CA TYR A 35 -35.63 -51.72 32.25
C TYR A 35 -35.07 -51.67 30.82
N ILE A 36 -35.63 -50.80 29.97
CA ILE A 36 -35.17 -50.60 28.59
C ILE A 36 -33.74 -50.03 28.59
N ALA A 37 -33.46 -49.01 29.40
CA ALA A 37 -32.13 -48.43 29.58
C ALA A 37 -31.10 -49.51 29.98
N LYS A 38 -31.44 -50.35 30.96
CA LYS A 38 -30.58 -51.44 31.42
C LYS A 38 -30.38 -52.52 30.34
N LYS A 39 -31.45 -52.89 29.61
CA LYS A 39 -31.42 -53.89 28.52
C LYS A 39 -30.48 -53.48 27.40
N TYR A 40 -30.42 -52.19 27.09
CA TYR A 40 -29.56 -51.66 26.02
C TYR A 40 -28.26 -51.01 26.51
N GLY A 41 -28.03 -50.96 27.83
CA GLY A 41 -26.83 -50.36 28.42
C GLY A 41 -26.71 -48.84 28.18
N SER A 42 -27.84 -48.13 28.19
CA SER A 42 -27.97 -46.67 28.12
C SER A 42 -28.55 -46.14 29.44
N THR A 43 -28.74 -44.83 29.58
CA THR A 43 -29.42 -44.21 30.73
C THR A 43 -30.83 -43.74 30.38
N VAL A 44 -31.70 -43.64 31.39
CA VAL A 44 -33.07 -43.13 31.20
C VAL A 44 -33.07 -41.72 30.61
N ASN A 45 -32.15 -40.85 31.05
CA ASN A 45 -32.05 -39.47 30.55
C ASN A 45 -31.62 -39.43 29.07
N GLU A 46 -30.65 -40.25 28.66
CA GLU A 46 -30.23 -40.35 27.25
C GLU A 46 -31.39 -40.81 26.35
N ILE A 47 -32.19 -41.78 26.80
CA ILE A 47 -33.38 -42.22 26.08
C ILE A 47 -34.43 -41.11 26.01
N LYS A 48 -34.60 -40.34 27.10
CA LYS A 48 -35.52 -39.19 27.13
C LYS A 48 -35.12 -38.09 26.14
N GLU A 49 -33.85 -37.68 26.15
CA GLU A 49 -33.30 -36.63 25.27
C GLU A 49 -33.42 -36.98 23.78
N ASN A 50 -33.22 -38.25 23.41
CA ASN A 50 -33.27 -38.68 22.02
C ASN A 50 -34.69 -38.88 21.47
N ASN A 51 -35.72 -38.78 22.32
CA ASN A 51 -37.12 -38.92 21.94
C ASN A 51 -37.97 -37.70 22.38
N LEU A 52 -37.32 -36.52 22.55
CA LEU A 52 -37.94 -35.27 23.01
C LEU A 52 -39.10 -34.77 22.14
N LEU A 53 -39.18 -35.21 20.88
CA LEU A 53 -40.32 -34.91 20.00
C LEU A 53 -41.65 -35.54 20.48
N PHE A 54 -41.61 -36.45 21.47
CA PHE A 54 -42.76 -37.12 22.06
C PHE A 54 -42.99 -36.78 23.55
N ALA A 55 -42.18 -35.90 24.13
CA ALA A 55 -42.30 -35.48 25.53
C ALA A 55 -43.06 -34.15 25.63
N SER A 56 -44.17 -34.13 26.38
CA SER A 56 -44.82 -32.88 26.77
C SER A 56 -43.94 -32.10 27.75
N ALA A 57 -44.14 -30.78 27.85
CA ALA A 57 -43.34 -29.86 28.67
C ALA A 57 -43.34 -30.15 30.20
N GLU A 58 -44.05 -31.18 30.66
CA GLU A 58 -43.94 -31.76 31.99
C GLU A 58 -43.27 -33.15 31.87
N ASN A 59 -42.21 -33.37 32.65
CA ASN A 59 -41.12 -34.36 32.57
C ASN A 59 -41.42 -35.88 32.39
N ASP A 60 -42.64 -36.27 32.04
CA ASP A 60 -43.02 -37.66 31.81
C ASP A 60 -43.19 -37.96 30.32
N MET A 61 -42.36 -38.88 29.80
CA MET A 61 -42.56 -39.49 28.50
C MET A 61 -43.50 -40.68 28.68
N PRO A 62 -44.77 -40.62 28.23
CA PRO A 62 -45.71 -41.72 28.43
C PRO A 62 -45.30 -42.94 27.59
N LEU A 63 -44.91 -44.03 28.27
CA LEU A 63 -44.61 -45.31 27.62
C LEU A 63 -45.90 -46.00 27.20
N THR A 64 -46.29 -45.84 25.94
CA THR A 64 -47.45 -46.55 25.38
C THR A 64 -46.99 -47.84 24.70
N VAL A 65 -47.61 -48.96 25.05
CA VAL A 65 -47.31 -50.27 24.44
C VAL A 65 -47.52 -50.19 22.93
N GLY A 66 -46.52 -50.62 22.15
CA GLY A 66 -46.53 -50.55 20.69
C GLY A 66 -45.86 -49.31 20.10
N SER A 67 -45.55 -48.28 20.90
CA SER A 67 -44.80 -47.11 20.42
C SER A 67 -43.32 -47.44 20.20
N LYS A 68 -42.74 -46.81 19.17
CA LYS A 68 -41.32 -46.93 18.83
C LYS A 68 -40.50 -45.92 19.63
N LEU A 69 -39.51 -46.43 20.36
CA LEU A 69 -38.56 -45.65 21.14
C LEU A 69 -37.17 -45.77 20.50
N LEU A 70 -36.55 -44.64 20.22
CA LEU A 70 -35.19 -44.61 19.68
C LEU A 70 -34.19 -44.85 20.81
N ILE A 71 -33.41 -45.93 20.72
CA ILE A 71 -32.38 -46.26 21.71
C ILE A 71 -31.03 -45.78 21.18
N PRO A 72 -30.37 -44.82 21.86
CA PRO A 72 -29.06 -44.35 21.45
C PRO A 72 -28.00 -45.45 21.66
N PRO A 73 -26.96 -45.49 20.82
CA PRO A 73 -25.89 -46.48 20.96
C PRO A 73 -25.06 -46.21 22.24
N LYS A 74 -24.51 -47.29 22.80
CA LYS A 74 -23.74 -47.28 24.06
C LYS A 74 -22.55 -46.31 24.01
N ASN A 75 -22.58 -45.28 24.86
CA ASN A 75 -21.55 -44.26 24.97
C ASN A 75 -20.21 -44.82 25.52
N LYS A 76 -19.25 -45.10 24.62
CA LYS A 76 -17.81 -45.17 24.94
C LYS A 76 -17.16 -43.82 24.67
N TRP A 77 -17.48 -42.81 25.47
CA TRP A 77 -16.85 -41.49 25.40
C TRP A 77 -16.03 -41.25 26.64
N LEU A 78 -14.79 -41.73 26.63
CA LEU A 78 -13.69 -41.12 27.40
C LEU A 78 -12.29 -41.62 27.02
N ASN A 79 -12.13 -42.56 26.09
CA ASN A 79 -10.87 -42.82 25.36
C ASN A 79 -11.16 -43.77 24.20
N SER A 80 -11.19 -43.28 22.94
CA SER A 80 -11.38 -44.14 21.76
C SER A 80 -10.49 -43.69 20.59
N PRO A 81 -9.73 -44.59 19.93
CA PRO A 81 -8.82 -44.28 18.81
C PRO A 81 -9.50 -43.76 17.53
N ASN A 82 -10.82 -43.63 17.50
CA ASN A 82 -11.59 -43.34 16.29
C ASN A 82 -11.62 -41.86 15.89
N HIS A 83 -11.45 -40.91 16.81
CA HIS A 83 -11.36 -39.48 16.45
C HIS A 83 -10.09 -39.12 15.67
N GLN A 84 -8.99 -39.80 15.97
CA GLN A 84 -7.75 -39.65 15.21
C GLN A 84 -7.91 -40.21 13.80
N LYS A 85 -8.56 -41.38 13.63
CA LYS A 85 -8.84 -41.96 12.30
C LYS A 85 -9.78 -41.09 11.48
N GLU A 86 -10.85 -40.55 12.06
CA GLU A 86 -11.81 -39.72 11.34
C GLU A 86 -11.20 -38.36 10.92
N SER A 87 -10.39 -37.75 11.80
CA SER A 87 -9.65 -36.52 11.49
C SER A 87 -8.57 -36.77 10.42
N GLN A 88 -7.82 -37.87 10.52
CA GLN A 88 -6.84 -38.27 9.50
C GLN A 88 -7.50 -38.56 8.14
N ILE A 89 -8.69 -39.18 8.11
CA ILE A 89 -9.44 -39.39 6.87
C ILE A 89 -9.87 -38.05 6.25
N LYS A 90 -10.35 -37.11 7.06
CA LYS A 90 -10.71 -35.74 6.62
C LYS A 90 -9.50 -35.00 6.05
N GLU A 91 -8.37 -35.03 6.76
CA GLU A 91 -7.11 -34.41 6.32
C GLU A 91 -6.59 -35.00 5.01
N ASN A 92 -6.59 -36.34 4.87
CA ASN A 92 -6.13 -37.01 3.66
C ASN A 92 -7.01 -36.67 2.43
N GLN A 93 -8.32 -36.51 2.60
CA GLN A 93 -9.22 -36.15 1.50
C GLN A 93 -9.10 -34.68 1.10
N LEU A 94 -9.02 -33.76 2.06
CA LEU A 94 -8.75 -32.35 1.77
C LEU A 94 -7.38 -32.18 1.10
N ALA A 95 -6.36 -32.93 1.54
CA ALA A 95 -5.06 -32.97 0.90
C ALA A 95 -5.13 -33.51 -0.53
N ASN A 96 -5.96 -34.52 -0.81
CA ASN A 96 -6.18 -35.04 -2.17
C ASN A 96 -6.84 -34.00 -3.08
N ILE A 97 -7.89 -33.32 -2.61
CA ILE A 97 -8.55 -32.24 -3.37
C ILE A 97 -7.57 -31.10 -3.61
N ALA A 98 -6.82 -30.67 -2.59
CA ALA A 98 -5.82 -29.63 -2.71
C ALA A 98 -4.70 -30.01 -3.68
N THR A 99 -4.25 -31.27 -3.67
CA THR A 99 -3.22 -31.77 -4.60
C THR A 99 -3.73 -31.77 -6.04
N GLN A 100 -4.98 -32.19 -6.27
CA GLN A 100 -5.60 -32.17 -7.60
C GLN A 100 -5.83 -30.73 -8.09
N ALA A 101 -6.31 -29.84 -7.22
CA ALA A 101 -6.45 -28.42 -7.53
C ALA A 101 -5.08 -27.78 -7.84
N GLY A 102 -4.03 -28.12 -7.08
CA GLY A 102 -2.66 -27.67 -7.34
C GLY A 102 -2.15 -28.11 -8.71
N ARG A 103 -2.34 -29.39 -9.06
CA ARG A 103 -1.99 -29.92 -10.39
C ARG A 103 -2.77 -29.25 -11.51
N PHE A 104 -4.08 -29.02 -11.31
CA PHE A 104 -4.92 -28.31 -12.26
C PHE A 104 -4.35 -26.93 -12.56
N LEU A 105 -4.05 -26.13 -11.52
CA LEU A 105 -3.51 -24.78 -11.68
C LEU A 105 -2.13 -24.78 -12.36
N GLN A 106 -1.23 -25.69 -11.97
CA GLN A 106 0.14 -25.74 -12.51
C GLN A 106 0.20 -26.13 -13.99
N ASN A 107 -0.74 -26.93 -14.49
CA ASN A 107 -0.66 -27.56 -15.82
C ASN A 107 -1.45 -26.81 -16.91
N ASN A 108 -1.36 -25.47 -16.95
CA ASN A 108 -2.06 -24.62 -17.93
C ASN A 108 -3.56 -25.00 -18.11
N PRO A 109 -4.39 -24.67 -17.11
CA PRO A 109 -5.82 -25.01 -17.08
C PRO A 109 -6.56 -24.76 -18.39
N ASN A 110 -7.39 -25.73 -18.75
CA ASN A 110 -8.29 -25.65 -19.89
C ASN A 110 -9.66 -26.24 -19.52
N ARG A 111 -10.59 -26.24 -20.47
CA ARG A 111 -11.94 -26.79 -20.26
C ARG A 111 -11.92 -28.25 -19.80
N ASP A 112 -11.12 -29.10 -20.43
CA ASP A 112 -11.13 -30.54 -20.18
C ASP A 112 -10.57 -30.87 -18.79
N SER A 113 -9.44 -30.27 -18.42
CA SER A 113 -8.86 -30.38 -17.07
C SER A 113 -9.78 -29.83 -15.97
N ALA A 114 -10.57 -28.78 -16.27
CA ALA A 114 -11.58 -28.28 -15.33
C ALA A 114 -12.73 -29.28 -15.11
N VAL A 115 -13.16 -29.97 -16.18
CA VAL A 115 -14.16 -31.05 -16.09
C VAL A 115 -13.60 -32.25 -15.34
N GLU A 116 -12.33 -32.61 -15.57
CA GLU A 116 -11.66 -33.67 -14.82
C GLU A 116 -11.56 -33.37 -13.33
N LEU A 117 -11.19 -32.15 -12.94
CA LEU A 117 -11.17 -31.72 -11.54
C LEU A 117 -12.57 -31.76 -10.93
N ALA A 118 -13.60 -31.30 -11.65
CA ALA A 118 -14.98 -31.36 -11.16
C ALA A 118 -15.44 -32.82 -10.97
N ARG A 119 -15.10 -33.71 -11.89
CA ARG A 119 -15.36 -35.15 -11.76
C ARG A 119 -14.58 -35.75 -10.60
N SER A 120 -13.32 -35.40 -10.40
CA SER A 120 -12.51 -35.97 -9.32
C SER A 120 -13.01 -35.56 -7.94
N VAL A 121 -13.47 -34.31 -7.79
CA VAL A 121 -14.18 -33.84 -6.59
C VAL A 121 -15.46 -34.64 -6.37
N ALA A 122 -16.29 -34.80 -7.41
CA ALA A 122 -17.56 -35.54 -7.32
C ALA A 122 -17.39 -37.05 -7.10
N THR A 123 -16.29 -37.65 -7.58
CA THR A 123 -16.01 -39.08 -7.55
C THR A 123 -15.06 -39.49 -6.43
N SER A 124 -14.63 -38.57 -5.56
CA SER A 124 -13.73 -38.85 -4.44
C SER A 124 -14.33 -40.00 -3.58
N LYS A 125 -13.83 -41.22 -3.82
CA LYS A 125 -14.51 -42.46 -3.44
C LYS A 125 -14.56 -42.65 -1.92
N VAL A 126 -15.80 -42.67 -1.44
CA VAL A 126 -16.43 -43.52 -0.42
C VAL A 126 -15.55 -44.61 0.19
N ASN A 127 -15.08 -44.37 1.42
CA ASN A 127 -15.04 -45.39 2.48
C ASN A 127 -16.27 -45.17 3.38
N ALA A 128 -16.88 -46.24 3.90
CA ALA A 128 -18.19 -46.24 4.57
C ALA A 128 -18.37 -45.26 5.76
N GLY A 129 -17.30 -44.66 6.28
CA GLY A 129 -17.37 -43.60 7.31
C GLY A 129 -17.64 -42.18 6.78
N ILE A 130 -17.69 -41.97 5.46
CA ILE A 130 -17.78 -40.64 4.83
C ILE A 130 -19.18 -40.32 4.30
N GLU A 131 -20.12 -41.28 4.34
CA GLU A 131 -21.50 -41.01 3.91
C GLU A 131 -22.17 -39.88 4.71
N GLN A 132 -21.65 -39.47 5.87
CA GLN A 132 -22.21 -38.36 6.65
C GLN A 132 -21.56 -36.99 6.39
N TRP A 133 -20.29 -36.94 5.94
CA TRP A 133 -19.55 -35.67 5.76
C TRP A 133 -19.88 -34.97 4.43
N PHE A 134 -19.89 -35.70 3.30
CA PHE A 134 -20.15 -35.13 1.98
C PHE A 134 -21.61 -35.18 1.54
N ARG A 135 -22.46 -36.00 2.18
CA ARG A 135 -23.83 -36.19 1.69
C ARG A 135 -24.71 -34.97 1.84
N GLN A 136 -24.35 -34.01 2.68
CA GLN A 136 -25.36 -33.06 3.09
C GLN A 136 -25.12 -31.64 2.55
N PHE A 137 -23.97 -30.99 2.71
CA PHE A 137 -23.94 -29.54 2.44
C PHE A 137 -22.56 -28.98 2.03
N GLY A 138 -22.51 -28.12 1.01
CA GLY A 138 -21.30 -27.42 0.55
C GLY A 138 -21.35 -27.00 -0.92
N HIS A 139 -20.37 -26.19 -1.35
CA HIS A 139 -20.27 -25.70 -2.73
C HIS A 139 -18.82 -25.69 -3.20
N ALA A 140 -18.53 -26.33 -4.32
CA ALA A 140 -17.24 -26.25 -5.00
C ALA A 140 -17.39 -25.49 -6.32
N ARG A 141 -16.39 -24.69 -6.67
CA ARG A 141 -16.35 -23.96 -7.95
C ARG A 141 -14.98 -24.08 -8.59
N VAL A 142 -14.96 -24.39 -9.88
CA VAL A 142 -13.80 -24.18 -10.76
C VAL A 142 -14.11 -23.00 -11.65
N GLN A 143 -13.19 -22.05 -11.77
CA GLN A 143 -13.33 -20.87 -12.61
C GLN A 143 -12.11 -20.73 -13.52
N LEU A 144 -12.36 -20.43 -14.80
CA LEU A 144 -11.38 -20.05 -15.80
C LEU A 144 -11.70 -18.65 -16.30
N ASN A 145 -10.71 -17.77 -16.32
CA ASN A 145 -10.82 -16.40 -16.81
C ASN A 145 -9.90 -16.22 -18.01
N THR A 146 -10.44 -15.74 -19.13
CA THR A 146 -9.67 -15.43 -20.34
C THR A 146 -9.85 -13.97 -20.75
N ASP A 147 -8.92 -13.46 -21.55
CA ASP A 147 -9.14 -12.21 -22.27
C ASP A 147 -10.04 -12.42 -23.50
N LYS A 148 -10.31 -11.33 -24.23
CA LYS A 148 -11.07 -11.32 -25.50
C LYS A 148 -10.47 -12.18 -26.61
N ASN A 149 -9.19 -12.54 -26.52
CA ASN A 149 -8.50 -13.41 -27.47
C ASN A 149 -8.50 -14.88 -27.00
N PHE A 150 -9.28 -15.20 -25.95
CA PHE A 150 -9.33 -16.51 -25.32
C PHE A 150 -8.00 -16.98 -24.71
N SER A 151 -7.09 -16.05 -24.41
CA SER A 151 -5.88 -16.36 -23.66
C SER A 151 -6.20 -16.46 -22.17
N LEU A 152 -5.78 -17.55 -21.52
CA LEU A 152 -5.98 -17.76 -20.09
C LEU A 152 -5.26 -16.68 -19.27
N LYS A 153 -6.01 -15.93 -18.47
CA LYS A 153 -5.49 -14.92 -17.52
C LYS A 153 -5.50 -15.39 -16.08
N GLY A 154 -6.37 -16.33 -15.76
CA GLY A 154 -6.40 -16.91 -14.43
C GLY A 154 -7.30 -18.12 -14.31
N SER A 155 -7.06 -18.87 -13.26
CA SER A 155 -7.76 -20.09 -12.90
C SER A 155 -7.92 -20.15 -11.40
N GLN A 156 -9.05 -20.69 -10.95
CA GLN A 156 -9.39 -20.68 -9.54
C GLN A 156 -10.21 -21.91 -9.17
N PHE A 157 -9.90 -22.47 -8.01
CA PHE A 157 -10.70 -23.47 -7.33
C PHE A 157 -11.13 -22.91 -5.98
N ASP A 158 -12.43 -22.94 -5.71
CA ASP A 158 -13.04 -22.56 -4.45
C ASP A 158 -13.78 -23.74 -3.85
N LEU A 159 -13.72 -23.87 -2.54
CA LEU A 159 -14.48 -24.84 -1.75
C LEU A 159 -15.05 -24.15 -0.53
N LEU A 160 -16.37 -24.19 -0.38
CA LEU A 160 -17.07 -23.81 0.84
C LEU A 160 -17.71 -25.04 1.46
N PHE A 161 -17.50 -25.21 2.76
CA PHE A 161 -18.15 -26.25 3.54
C PHE A 161 -18.71 -25.70 4.85
N PRO A 162 -19.91 -26.14 5.26
CA PRO A 162 -20.49 -25.76 6.55
C PRO A 162 -19.71 -26.39 7.69
N LEU A 163 -19.45 -25.59 8.72
CA LEU A 163 -18.92 -26.01 10.01
C LEU A 163 -20.05 -26.25 11.01
N TRP A 164 -21.09 -25.42 10.94
CA TRP A 164 -22.31 -25.54 11.73
C TRP A 164 -23.48 -24.99 10.92
N ASP A 165 -24.50 -25.82 10.71
CA ASP A 165 -25.64 -25.51 9.83
C ASP A 165 -26.95 -25.74 10.60
N GLN A 166 -27.68 -24.66 10.79
CA GLN A 166 -29.01 -24.61 11.39
C GLN A 166 -29.96 -23.90 10.44
N LYS A 167 -31.27 -24.00 10.71
CA LYS A 167 -32.28 -23.40 9.83
C LYS A 167 -32.10 -21.89 9.66
N GLU A 168 -31.75 -21.15 10.71
CA GLU A 168 -31.56 -19.69 10.65
C GLU A 168 -30.09 -19.26 10.61
N ASN A 169 -29.13 -20.16 10.84
CA ASN A 169 -27.72 -19.80 10.96
C ASN A 169 -26.80 -20.78 10.27
N LEU A 170 -25.81 -20.26 9.55
CA LEU A 170 -24.74 -21.03 8.93
C LEU A 170 -23.39 -20.44 9.35
N VAL A 171 -22.53 -21.24 9.97
CA VAL A 171 -21.10 -20.97 10.09
C VAL A 171 -20.38 -21.87 9.10
N PHE A 172 -19.50 -21.30 8.29
CA PHE A 172 -18.83 -22.01 7.21
C PHE A 172 -17.33 -21.67 7.13
N ASN A 173 -16.58 -22.58 6.53
CA ASN A 173 -15.24 -22.30 6.04
C ASN A 173 -15.29 -22.13 4.51
N GLN A 174 -14.45 -21.26 3.98
CA GLN A 174 -14.19 -21.17 2.56
C GLN A 174 -12.68 -21.18 2.31
N THR A 175 -12.22 -22.07 1.44
CA THR A 175 -10.83 -22.16 1.01
C THR A 175 -10.77 -22.01 -0.49
N SER A 176 -9.78 -21.27 -0.98
CA SER A 176 -9.52 -21.15 -2.42
C SER A 176 -8.05 -21.26 -2.75
N LEU A 177 -7.78 -21.82 -3.92
CA LEU A 177 -6.47 -21.86 -4.54
C LEU A 177 -6.61 -21.33 -5.96
N HIS A 178 -5.81 -20.34 -6.33
CA HIS A 178 -5.93 -19.71 -7.63
C HIS A 178 -4.58 -19.28 -8.18
N GLN A 179 -4.52 -19.18 -9.51
CA GLN A 179 -3.38 -18.65 -10.23
C GLN A 179 -3.83 -17.47 -11.09
N THR A 180 -3.11 -16.35 -10.98
CA THR A 180 -3.36 -15.13 -11.74
C THR A 180 -2.03 -14.39 -11.90
N ASP A 181 -1.74 -13.89 -13.09
CA ASP A 181 -0.47 -13.19 -13.38
C ASP A 181 0.78 -13.99 -12.97
N ASN A 182 0.77 -15.30 -13.23
CA ASN A 182 1.83 -16.25 -12.85
C ASN A 182 2.12 -16.33 -11.34
N ARG A 183 1.17 -15.90 -10.50
CA ARG A 183 1.23 -16.01 -9.04
C ARG A 183 0.21 -17.02 -8.55
N THR A 184 0.67 -17.99 -7.78
CA THR A 184 -0.19 -18.94 -7.09
C THR A 184 -0.51 -18.38 -5.71
N GLN A 185 -1.80 -18.30 -5.40
CA GLN A 185 -2.30 -17.69 -4.18
C GLN A 185 -3.32 -18.63 -3.54
N ALA A 186 -3.34 -18.64 -2.21
CA ALA A 186 -4.28 -19.39 -1.41
C ALA A 186 -5.05 -18.45 -0.49
N ASN A 187 -6.31 -18.76 -0.23
CA ASN A 187 -7.15 -18.00 0.70
C ASN A 187 -7.83 -18.98 1.65
N LEU A 188 -7.89 -18.61 2.92
CA LEU A 188 -8.59 -19.35 3.96
C LEU A 188 -9.51 -18.39 4.70
N GLY A 189 -10.80 -18.70 4.74
CA GLY A 189 -11.81 -17.85 5.36
C GLY A 189 -12.80 -18.59 6.22
N ILE A 190 -13.39 -17.84 7.14
CA ILE A 190 -14.51 -18.25 7.98
C ILE A 190 -15.61 -17.22 7.82
N GLY A 191 -16.86 -17.66 7.83
CA GLY A 191 -18.00 -16.77 7.77
C GLY A 191 -19.19 -17.27 8.56
N TRP A 192 -20.08 -16.34 8.85
CA TRP A 192 -21.37 -16.55 9.49
C TRP A 192 -22.45 -15.88 8.66
N ARG A 193 -23.58 -16.57 8.48
CA ARG A 193 -24.78 -16.09 7.78
C ARG A 193 -26.00 -16.36 8.63
N HIS A 194 -26.83 -15.34 8.78
CA HIS A 194 -28.12 -15.39 9.46
C HIS A 194 -29.25 -15.20 8.45
N PHE A 195 -30.24 -16.10 8.47
CA PHE A 195 -31.32 -16.17 7.50
C PHE A 195 -32.66 -15.80 8.14
N GLU A 196 -33.35 -14.87 7.50
CA GLU A 196 -34.74 -14.52 7.73
C GLU A 196 -35.56 -14.83 6.46
N PRO A 197 -36.91 -14.92 6.53
CA PRO A 197 -37.72 -15.34 5.39
C PRO A 197 -37.50 -14.57 4.07
N GLY A 198 -37.06 -13.31 4.13
CA GLY A 198 -36.90 -12.45 2.95
C GLY A 198 -35.48 -11.89 2.72
N TYR A 199 -34.53 -12.19 3.60
CA TYR A 199 -33.15 -11.72 3.48
C TYR A 199 -32.16 -12.60 4.26
N MET A 200 -30.88 -12.45 3.93
CA MET A 200 -29.77 -13.02 4.69
C MET A 200 -28.75 -11.92 4.98
N LEU A 201 -28.24 -11.90 6.22
CA LEU A 201 -27.12 -11.06 6.63
C LEU A 201 -25.92 -11.94 6.93
N GLY A 202 -24.75 -11.54 6.44
CA GLY A 202 -23.53 -12.30 6.63
C GLY A 202 -22.32 -11.44 6.98
N SER A 203 -21.36 -12.07 7.64
CA SER A 203 -20.03 -11.51 7.91
C SER A 203 -18.98 -12.58 7.68
N ASN A 204 -17.83 -12.20 7.13
CA ASN A 204 -16.76 -13.13 6.85
C ASN A 204 -15.38 -12.49 7.08
N ALA A 205 -14.40 -13.34 7.37
CA ALA A 205 -13.00 -12.97 7.54
C ALA A 205 -12.12 -13.93 6.74
N PHE A 206 -11.12 -13.39 6.06
CA PHE A 206 -10.21 -14.14 5.21
C PHE A 206 -8.74 -13.82 5.52
N PHE A 207 -7.91 -14.85 5.48
CA PHE A 207 -6.46 -14.76 5.36
C PHE A 207 -6.07 -15.15 3.95
N ASP A 208 -5.48 -14.22 3.21
CA ASP A 208 -4.97 -14.45 1.87
C ASP A 208 -3.45 -14.52 1.92
N TYR A 209 -2.88 -15.50 1.21
CA TYR A 209 -1.45 -15.69 1.12
C TYR A 209 -1.00 -15.93 -0.32
N ASP A 210 -0.08 -15.11 -0.78
CA ASP A 210 0.61 -15.30 -2.05
C ASP A 210 1.79 -16.25 -1.86
N LEU A 211 1.67 -17.47 -2.39
CA LEU A 211 2.70 -18.50 -2.28
C LEU A 211 3.92 -18.16 -3.14
N SER A 212 3.72 -17.45 -4.26
CA SER A 212 4.77 -17.08 -5.21
C SER A 212 5.60 -15.88 -4.72
N ARG A 213 4.96 -14.89 -4.08
CA ARG A 213 5.61 -13.64 -3.61
C ARG A 213 5.76 -13.54 -2.10
N ARG A 214 5.20 -14.49 -1.35
CA ARG A 214 5.22 -14.55 0.13
C ARG A 214 4.57 -13.33 0.77
N HIS A 215 3.47 -12.84 0.21
CA HIS A 215 2.71 -11.72 0.76
C HIS A 215 1.46 -12.20 1.48
N ALA A 216 1.12 -11.53 2.58
CA ALA A 216 -0.04 -11.85 3.41
C ALA A 216 -0.99 -10.65 3.51
N ARG A 217 -2.29 -10.93 3.45
CA ARG A 217 -3.37 -9.94 3.51
C ARG A 217 -4.54 -10.49 4.34
N ALA A 218 -5.17 -9.64 5.13
CA ALA A 218 -6.44 -9.92 5.78
C ALA A 218 -7.58 -9.29 4.98
N GLY A 219 -8.71 -10.00 4.89
CA GLY A 219 -9.95 -9.50 4.35
C GLY A 219 -11.07 -9.57 5.38
N LEU A 220 -11.93 -8.56 5.42
CA LEU A 220 -13.19 -8.58 6.17
C LEU A 220 -14.32 -8.23 5.22
N GLY A 221 -15.42 -8.98 5.27
CA GLY A 221 -16.55 -8.80 4.38
C GLY A 221 -17.89 -8.85 5.10
N VAL A 222 -18.86 -8.13 4.56
CA VAL A 222 -20.28 -8.20 4.96
C VAL A 222 -21.14 -8.53 3.75
N GLU A 223 -22.23 -9.25 3.98
CA GLU A 223 -23.13 -9.77 2.95
C GLU A 223 -24.58 -9.38 3.29
N TYR A 224 -25.34 -8.94 2.27
CA TYR A 224 -26.79 -8.80 2.34
C TYR A 224 -27.43 -9.40 1.10
N TRP A 225 -28.12 -10.51 1.25
CA TRP A 225 -28.73 -11.23 0.12
C TRP A 225 -30.25 -11.24 0.23
N ARG A 226 -30.91 -11.31 -0.92
CA ARG A 226 -32.33 -11.60 -1.08
C ARG A 226 -32.50 -12.60 -2.21
N ASP A 227 -33.73 -13.04 -2.45
CA ASP A 227 -34.02 -13.78 -3.67
C ASP A 227 -33.59 -12.94 -4.88
N TYR A 228 -32.81 -13.56 -5.78
CA TYR A 228 -32.29 -12.94 -7.00
C TYR A 228 -31.31 -11.77 -6.82
N LEU A 229 -30.88 -11.44 -5.59
CA LEU A 229 -29.98 -10.31 -5.34
C LEU A 229 -28.92 -10.66 -4.29
N LYS A 230 -27.66 -10.37 -4.59
CA LYS A 230 -26.54 -10.43 -3.65
C LYS A 230 -25.83 -9.10 -3.61
N LEU A 231 -25.65 -8.57 -2.41
CA LEU A 231 -24.82 -7.42 -2.14
C LEU A 231 -23.69 -7.83 -1.19
N SER A 232 -22.47 -7.37 -1.46
CA SER A 232 -21.35 -7.53 -0.54
C SER A 232 -20.47 -6.27 -0.51
N ALA A 233 -19.82 -6.07 0.62
CA ALA A 233 -18.77 -5.07 0.78
C ALA A 233 -17.59 -5.70 1.49
N ASN A 234 -16.38 -5.48 0.97
CA ASN A 234 -15.16 -6.11 1.45
C ASN A 234 -14.07 -5.07 1.69
N SER A 235 -13.29 -5.24 2.75
CA SER A 235 -12.09 -4.46 3.05
C SER A 235 -10.87 -5.37 3.07
N TYR A 236 -9.74 -4.86 2.58
CA TYR A 236 -8.49 -5.55 2.42
C TYR A 236 -7.35 -4.79 3.11
N VAL A 237 -6.68 -5.46 4.04
CA VAL A 237 -5.60 -4.88 4.84
C VAL A 237 -4.35 -5.73 4.71
N ARG A 238 -3.23 -5.11 4.37
CA ARG A 238 -1.93 -5.78 4.31
C ARG A 238 -1.52 -6.33 5.68
N LEU A 239 -0.94 -7.52 5.70
CA LEU A 239 -0.30 -8.11 6.87
C LEU A 239 1.23 -8.20 6.70
N SER A 240 1.73 -8.22 5.47
CA SER A 240 3.15 -8.17 5.16
C SER A 240 3.59 -6.78 4.67
N GLY A 241 4.79 -6.34 5.07
CA GLY A 241 5.42 -5.11 4.59
C GLY A 241 6.12 -5.24 3.23
N TRP A 242 6.94 -4.23 2.91
CA TRP A 242 7.76 -4.17 1.70
C TRP A 242 8.74 -5.34 1.62
N LYS A 243 8.80 -5.96 0.44
CA LYS A 243 9.75 -7.02 0.08
C LYS A 243 10.30 -6.76 -1.29
N ASP A 244 11.47 -7.30 -1.58
CA ASP A 244 12.07 -7.16 -2.91
C ASP A 244 11.18 -7.74 -4.00
N SER A 245 10.92 -6.93 -5.02
CA SER A 245 10.08 -7.34 -6.15
C SER A 245 10.92 -8.13 -7.16
N PRO A 246 10.50 -9.34 -7.54
CA PRO A 246 11.10 -10.06 -8.67
C PRO A 246 10.57 -9.56 -10.03
N ASP A 247 9.58 -8.67 -10.07
CA ASP A 247 9.04 -8.13 -11.33
C ASP A 247 9.88 -6.99 -11.90
N PHE A 248 10.48 -6.17 -11.04
CA PHE A 248 11.19 -4.96 -11.44
C PHE A 248 12.50 -4.81 -10.65
N GLU A 249 13.59 -4.57 -11.36
CA GLU A 249 14.89 -4.27 -10.75
C GLU A 249 14.80 -3.00 -9.89
N ASP A 250 15.35 -3.05 -8.67
CA ASP A 250 15.34 -1.93 -7.71
C ASP A 250 13.96 -1.49 -7.22
N TYR A 251 12.98 -2.39 -7.23
CA TYR A 251 11.69 -2.15 -6.59
C TYR A 251 11.45 -3.07 -5.40
N GLN A 252 10.59 -2.60 -4.52
CA GLN A 252 9.93 -3.38 -3.51
C GLN A 252 8.44 -3.46 -3.82
N GLU A 253 7.79 -4.53 -3.38
CA GLU A 253 6.36 -4.78 -3.49
C GLU A 253 5.76 -5.13 -2.12
N ARG A 254 4.47 -4.83 -1.94
CA ARG A 254 3.64 -5.28 -0.81
C ARG A 254 2.16 -5.27 -1.19
N PRO A 255 1.27 -5.91 -0.41
CA PRO A 255 -0.17 -5.79 -0.63
C PRO A 255 -0.65 -4.35 -0.49
N ALA A 256 -1.42 -3.88 -1.46
CA ALA A 256 -2.13 -2.61 -1.38
C ALA A 256 -3.35 -2.76 -0.47
N ASN A 257 -3.57 -1.79 0.41
CA ASN A 257 -4.84 -1.71 1.13
C ASN A 257 -5.94 -1.24 0.17
N GLY A 258 -7.16 -1.69 0.39
CA GLY A 258 -8.29 -1.29 -0.44
C GLY A 258 -9.61 -1.87 0.03
N TRP A 259 -10.66 -1.61 -0.72
CA TRP A 259 -11.99 -2.12 -0.46
C TRP A 259 -12.78 -2.24 -1.76
N ASP A 260 -13.83 -3.04 -1.75
CA ASP A 260 -14.79 -3.12 -2.84
C ASP A 260 -16.24 -3.24 -2.36
N ILE A 261 -17.16 -2.88 -3.24
CA ILE A 261 -18.60 -3.10 -3.11
C ILE A 261 -19.06 -3.83 -4.37
N ARG A 262 -19.87 -4.87 -4.20
CA ARG A 262 -20.31 -5.75 -5.28
C ARG A 262 -21.82 -5.97 -5.20
N ALA A 263 -22.44 -6.02 -6.37
CA ALA A 263 -23.84 -6.33 -6.55
C ALA A 263 -24.00 -7.34 -7.68
N GLU A 264 -24.68 -8.44 -7.41
CA GLU A 264 -25.05 -9.45 -8.40
C GLU A 264 -26.57 -9.65 -8.35
N GLY A 265 -27.22 -9.47 -9.49
CA GLY A 265 -28.67 -9.59 -9.63
C GLY A 265 -29.06 -10.54 -10.76
N TYR A 266 -30.19 -11.21 -10.63
CA TYR A 266 -30.72 -12.13 -11.64
C TYR A 266 -32.15 -11.75 -12.03
N LEU A 267 -32.54 -11.95 -13.29
CA LEU A 267 -33.89 -11.65 -13.74
C LEU A 267 -34.87 -12.72 -13.23
N PRO A 268 -35.92 -12.39 -12.45
CA PRO A 268 -36.84 -13.41 -11.94
C PRO A 268 -37.58 -14.18 -13.05
N GLN A 269 -37.91 -13.49 -14.16
CA GLN A 269 -38.56 -14.08 -15.33
C GLN A 269 -37.60 -14.93 -16.18
N TYR A 270 -36.29 -14.67 -16.09
CA TYR A 270 -35.24 -15.36 -16.83
C TYR A 270 -34.04 -15.62 -15.90
N PRO A 271 -34.16 -16.56 -14.94
CA PRO A 271 -33.18 -16.77 -13.86
C PRO A 271 -31.80 -17.22 -14.32
N GLN A 272 -31.70 -17.65 -15.59
CA GLN A 272 -30.46 -17.95 -16.26
C GLN A 272 -29.62 -16.69 -16.52
N LEU A 273 -30.24 -15.52 -16.64
CA LEU A 273 -29.57 -14.24 -16.92
C LEU A 273 -29.33 -13.45 -15.65
N GLY A 274 -28.08 -13.03 -15.46
CA GLY A 274 -27.66 -12.17 -14.36
C GLY A 274 -26.76 -11.03 -14.77
N ALA A 275 -26.73 -9.98 -13.96
CA ALA A 275 -25.86 -8.83 -14.11
C ALA A 275 -24.99 -8.65 -12.86
N LYS A 276 -23.77 -8.18 -13.06
CA LYS A 276 -22.79 -7.90 -12.01
C LYS A 276 -22.33 -6.47 -12.10
N LEU A 277 -22.24 -5.81 -10.95
CA LEU A 277 -21.64 -4.49 -10.79
C LEU A 277 -20.64 -4.57 -9.64
N ALA A 278 -19.45 -4.01 -9.82
CA ALA A 278 -18.49 -3.87 -8.74
C ALA A 278 -17.77 -2.52 -8.82
N TYR A 279 -17.47 -1.95 -7.67
CA TYR A 279 -16.58 -0.80 -7.53
C TYR A 279 -15.47 -1.16 -6.56
N GLU A 280 -14.22 -0.94 -6.94
CA GLU A 280 -13.04 -1.24 -6.13
C GLU A 280 -12.11 -0.02 -6.06
N GLN A 281 -11.54 0.26 -4.89
CA GLN A 281 -10.59 1.33 -4.64
C GLN A 281 -9.41 0.80 -3.83
N TYR A 282 -8.20 1.11 -4.27
CA TYR A 282 -6.96 0.76 -3.58
C TYR A 282 -6.09 1.99 -3.32
N TYR A 283 -5.20 1.90 -2.34
CA TYR A 283 -4.39 3.03 -1.87
C TYR A 283 -2.89 2.70 -1.96
N GLY A 284 -2.11 3.68 -2.42
CA GLY A 284 -0.67 3.59 -2.66
C GLY A 284 -0.25 4.45 -3.86
N ASP A 285 1.05 4.70 -4.01
CA ASP A 285 1.58 5.57 -5.07
C ASP A 285 1.73 4.85 -6.41
N GLN A 286 2.09 3.56 -6.38
CA GLN A 286 2.19 2.72 -7.58
C GLN A 286 1.48 1.38 -7.38
N VAL A 287 0.15 1.41 -7.43
CA VAL A 287 -0.71 0.22 -7.26
C VAL A 287 -1.01 -0.43 -8.60
N ALA A 288 -0.86 -1.75 -8.69
CA ALA A 288 -1.02 -2.55 -9.91
C ALA A 288 -2.46 -3.10 -10.11
N LEU A 289 -3.47 -2.24 -10.10
CA LEU A 289 -4.88 -2.67 -10.24
C LEU A 289 -5.21 -3.26 -11.63
N PHE A 290 -4.60 -2.70 -12.68
CA PHE A 290 -4.72 -3.12 -14.08
C PHE A 290 -3.45 -3.84 -14.57
N GLY A 291 -2.79 -4.58 -13.68
CA GLY A 291 -1.55 -5.29 -13.94
C GLY A 291 -0.30 -4.47 -13.65
N LYS A 292 0.81 -5.18 -13.46
CA LYS A 292 2.07 -4.62 -12.96
C LYS A 292 2.72 -3.57 -13.85
N GLU A 293 2.46 -3.56 -15.15
CA GLU A 293 2.97 -2.52 -16.08
C GLU A 293 2.13 -1.24 -16.07
N ASN A 294 0.94 -1.28 -15.49
CA ASN A 294 -0.03 -0.18 -15.47
C ASN A 294 -0.24 0.36 -14.05
N ARG A 295 0.85 0.59 -13.31
CA ARG A 295 0.78 1.06 -11.92
C ARG A 295 0.25 2.48 -11.85
N GLN A 296 -0.62 2.76 -10.89
CA GLN A 296 -1.29 4.04 -10.74
C GLN A 296 -1.35 4.48 -9.27
N SER A 297 -1.41 5.79 -9.04
CA SER A 297 -1.64 6.35 -7.72
C SER A 297 -3.13 6.28 -7.35
N GLN A 298 -3.41 5.68 -6.20
CA GLN A 298 -4.74 5.53 -5.60
C GLN A 298 -5.81 5.08 -6.63
N PRO A 299 -5.63 3.95 -7.34
CA PRO A 299 -6.51 3.59 -8.44
C PRO A 299 -7.87 3.08 -7.94
N HIS A 300 -8.87 3.28 -8.79
CA HIS A 300 -10.17 2.63 -8.68
C HIS A 300 -10.53 1.94 -9.99
N ALA A 301 -11.47 1.01 -9.90
CA ALA A 301 -12.11 0.43 -11.06
C ALA A 301 -13.62 0.24 -10.84
N PHE A 302 -14.37 0.38 -11.92
CA PHE A 302 -15.76 -0.01 -12.05
C PHE A 302 -15.84 -1.22 -12.98
N THR A 303 -16.54 -2.26 -12.55
CA THR A 303 -16.76 -3.47 -13.34
C THR A 303 -18.25 -3.63 -13.59
N ALA A 304 -18.62 -3.85 -14.85
CA ALA A 304 -19.95 -4.26 -15.26
C ALA A 304 -19.86 -5.59 -16.01
N GLY A 305 -20.75 -6.53 -15.68
CA GLY A 305 -20.74 -7.86 -16.27
C GLY A 305 -22.12 -8.44 -16.49
N LEU A 306 -22.20 -9.35 -17.46
CA LEU A 306 -23.36 -10.17 -17.75
C LEU A 306 -23.01 -11.64 -17.54
N THR A 307 -23.95 -12.42 -17.03
CA THR A 307 -23.79 -13.85 -16.79
C THR A 307 -24.97 -14.63 -17.35
N TYR A 308 -24.68 -15.82 -17.87
CA TYR A 308 -25.64 -16.79 -18.35
C TYR A 308 -25.37 -18.16 -17.72
N THR A 309 -26.35 -18.68 -16.98
CA THR A 309 -26.31 -19.97 -16.31
C THR A 309 -27.38 -20.89 -16.94
N PRO A 310 -27.05 -21.65 -18.00
CA PRO A 310 -28.01 -22.52 -18.66
C PRO A 310 -28.49 -23.66 -17.76
N VAL A 311 -27.62 -24.14 -16.86
CA VAL A 311 -27.88 -25.17 -15.86
C VAL A 311 -27.08 -24.82 -14.59
N PRO A 312 -27.49 -25.26 -13.39
CA PRO A 312 -26.78 -24.96 -12.15
C PRO A 312 -25.27 -25.22 -12.18
N LEU A 313 -24.86 -26.27 -12.88
CA LEU A 313 -23.46 -26.69 -13.00
C LEU A 313 -22.59 -25.70 -13.76
N ILE A 314 -23.14 -24.88 -14.67
CA ILE A 314 -22.34 -24.09 -15.62
C ILE A 314 -22.79 -22.64 -15.59
N THR A 315 -21.84 -21.71 -15.43
CA THR A 315 -22.08 -20.28 -15.65
C THR A 315 -21.02 -19.73 -16.58
N ILE A 316 -21.46 -18.94 -17.56
CA ILE A 316 -20.61 -18.22 -18.50
C ILE A 316 -20.83 -16.73 -18.26
N GLY A 317 -19.79 -15.92 -18.36
CA GLY A 317 -19.92 -14.49 -18.16
C GLY A 317 -18.95 -13.68 -18.98
N ALA A 318 -19.33 -12.43 -19.21
CA ALA A 318 -18.52 -11.42 -19.86
C ALA A 318 -18.50 -10.19 -18.96
N GLU A 319 -17.31 -9.69 -18.64
CA GLU A 319 -17.09 -8.59 -17.73
C GLU A 319 -16.22 -7.53 -18.40
N LYS A 320 -16.57 -6.26 -18.18
CA LYS A 320 -15.79 -5.11 -18.59
C LYS A 320 -15.44 -4.30 -17.36
N ARG A 321 -14.14 -4.14 -17.13
CA ARG A 321 -13.59 -3.35 -16.04
C ARG A 321 -12.94 -2.09 -16.58
N GLN A 322 -13.27 -0.93 -16.02
CA GLN A 322 -12.76 0.39 -16.41
C GLN A 322 -12.19 1.11 -15.19
N GLY A 323 -11.10 1.85 -15.35
CA GLY A 323 -10.46 2.58 -14.27
C GLY A 323 -9.86 3.92 -14.70
N LYS A 324 -9.07 4.51 -13.80
CA LYS A 324 -8.40 5.81 -14.04
C LYS A 324 -7.59 5.81 -15.34
N SER A 325 -7.47 6.98 -15.97
CA SER A 325 -6.64 7.21 -17.16
C SER A 325 -6.97 6.29 -18.34
N GLY A 326 -8.26 5.94 -18.51
CA GLY A 326 -8.74 5.14 -19.63
C GLY A 326 -8.34 3.66 -19.59
N LYS A 327 -7.81 3.16 -18.47
CA LYS A 327 -7.48 1.73 -18.31
C LYS A 327 -8.74 0.89 -18.42
N ASN A 328 -8.67 -0.19 -19.20
CA ASN A 328 -9.77 -1.12 -19.38
C ASN A 328 -9.26 -2.57 -19.43
N ASP A 329 -10.15 -3.50 -19.13
CA ASP A 329 -9.89 -4.93 -19.10
C ASP A 329 -11.20 -5.67 -19.40
N ASP A 330 -11.25 -6.38 -20.52
CA ASP A 330 -12.39 -7.17 -20.97
C ASP A 330 -12.10 -8.65 -20.70
N ARG A 331 -12.97 -9.31 -19.94
CA ARG A 331 -12.77 -10.70 -19.49
C ARG A 331 -13.96 -11.57 -19.85
N LEU A 332 -13.67 -12.80 -20.25
CA LEU A 332 -14.65 -13.88 -20.34
C LEU A 332 -14.40 -14.87 -19.20
N ASN A 333 -15.47 -15.30 -18.55
CA ASN A 333 -15.41 -16.25 -17.44
C ASN A 333 -16.21 -17.52 -17.77
N LEU A 334 -15.64 -18.67 -17.40
CA LEU A 334 -16.32 -19.96 -17.38
C LEU A 334 -16.24 -20.52 -15.97
N GLN A 335 -17.38 -20.88 -15.41
CA GLN A 335 -17.50 -21.42 -14.06
C GLN A 335 -18.21 -22.77 -14.09
N ILE A 336 -17.61 -23.76 -13.43
CA ILE A 336 -18.21 -25.07 -13.15
C ILE A 336 -18.51 -25.12 -11.65
N ASN A 337 -19.79 -25.20 -11.29
CA ASN A 337 -20.29 -25.11 -9.92
C ASN A 337 -20.88 -26.45 -9.49
N TYR A 338 -20.31 -27.08 -8.48
CA TYR A 338 -20.79 -28.36 -7.96
C TYR A 338 -21.36 -28.19 -6.55
N GLN A 339 -22.63 -28.53 -6.37
CA GLN A 339 -23.32 -28.48 -5.08
C GLN A 339 -23.38 -29.88 -4.47
N PHE A 340 -22.77 -30.04 -3.30
CA PHE A 340 -22.80 -31.31 -2.59
C PHE A 340 -24.22 -31.59 -2.06
N GLY A 341 -24.64 -32.85 -2.05
CA GLY A 341 -25.98 -33.26 -1.62
C GLY A 341 -27.11 -33.01 -2.63
N VAL A 342 -26.89 -32.19 -3.68
CA VAL A 342 -27.88 -31.95 -4.73
C VAL A 342 -27.81 -33.05 -5.79
N PRO A 343 -28.94 -33.73 -6.13
CA PRO A 343 -28.95 -34.77 -7.15
C PRO A 343 -28.38 -34.29 -8.48
N TRP A 344 -27.56 -35.12 -9.12
CA TRP A 344 -26.89 -34.78 -10.38
C TRP A 344 -27.85 -34.23 -11.45
N LEU A 345 -29.00 -34.89 -11.63
CA LEU A 345 -30.05 -34.47 -12.58
C LEU A 345 -30.54 -33.04 -12.33
N GLN A 346 -30.60 -32.58 -11.08
CA GLN A 346 -30.96 -31.21 -10.76
C GLN A 346 -29.84 -30.23 -11.13
N GLN A 347 -28.57 -30.63 -10.96
CA GLN A 347 -27.43 -29.77 -11.30
C GLN A 347 -27.26 -29.52 -12.81
N ILE A 348 -27.79 -30.42 -13.63
CA ILE A 348 -27.77 -30.32 -15.11
C ILE A 348 -29.14 -29.96 -15.71
N SER A 349 -30.12 -29.61 -14.88
CA SER A 349 -31.48 -29.24 -15.33
C SER A 349 -31.63 -27.72 -15.41
N SER A 350 -32.10 -27.21 -16.55
CA SER A 350 -32.39 -25.78 -16.74
C SER A 350 -33.48 -25.29 -15.78
N ASP A 351 -34.47 -26.13 -15.48
CA ASP A 351 -35.58 -25.79 -14.58
C ASP A 351 -35.15 -25.64 -13.11
N ALA A 352 -33.95 -26.10 -12.77
CA ALA A 352 -33.37 -25.94 -11.43
C ALA A 352 -32.68 -24.59 -11.23
N VAL A 353 -32.45 -23.81 -12.29
CA VAL A 353 -31.74 -22.53 -12.19
C VAL A 353 -32.53 -21.51 -11.37
N SER A 354 -33.86 -21.48 -11.48
CA SER A 354 -34.70 -20.60 -10.65
C SER A 354 -34.51 -20.86 -9.15
N ARG A 355 -34.46 -22.13 -8.75
CA ARG A 355 -34.26 -22.54 -7.36
C ARG A 355 -32.91 -22.07 -6.83
N LEU A 356 -31.84 -22.10 -7.63
CA LEU A 356 -30.52 -21.58 -7.23
C LEU A 356 -30.53 -20.10 -6.85
N ARG A 357 -31.47 -19.31 -7.37
CA ARG A 357 -31.51 -17.87 -7.13
C ARG A 357 -32.25 -17.51 -5.85
N SER A 358 -32.95 -18.47 -5.22
CA SER A 358 -33.60 -18.24 -3.94
C SER A 358 -32.61 -18.33 -2.78
N LEU A 359 -32.89 -17.60 -1.70
CA LEU A 359 -32.08 -17.58 -0.48
C LEU A 359 -31.84 -18.97 0.10
N ALA A 360 -32.89 -19.80 0.15
CA ALA A 360 -32.84 -21.13 0.76
C ALA A 360 -31.83 -22.04 0.05
N ASN A 361 -31.82 -22.06 -1.28
CA ASN A 361 -30.92 -22.94 -2.04
C ASN A 361 -29.55 -22.30 -2.29
N ASN A 362 -29.43 -20.98 -2.21
CA ASN A 362 -28.16 -20.27 -2.36
C ASN A 362 -27.41 -20.10 -1.03
N ARG A 363 -27.89 -20.72 0.06
CA ARG A 363 -27.26 -20.69 1.39
C ARG A 363 -25.75 -20.95 1.36
N TYR A 364 -25.31 -21.90 0.53
CA TYR A 364 -23.91 -22.32 0.39
C TYR A 364 -23.14 -21.57 -0.70
N GLY A 365 -23.71 -20.50 -1.25
CA GLY A 365 -23.04 -19.67 -2.25
C GLY A 365 -21.69 -19.16 -1.72
N LEU A 366 -20.68 -19.13 -2.59
CA LEU A 366 -19.36 -18.61 -2.22
C LEU A 366 -19.44 -17.11 -1.90
N VAL A 367 -18.57 -16.65 -1.00
CA VAL A 367 -18.43 -15.22 -0.68
C VAL A 367 -17.97 -14.47 -1.93
N ASP A 368 -18.66 -13.37 -2.26
CA ASP A 368 -18.29 -12.50 -3.38
C ASP A 368 -17.30 -11.41 -2.93
N ARG A 369 -16.04 -11.60 -3.31
CA ARG A 369 -14.87 -10.77 -2.95
C ARG A 369 -13.77 -10.90 -3.99
N ASN A 370 -12.79 -9.98 -3.97
CA ASN A 370 -11.54 -10.14 -4.69
C ASN A 370 -10.55 -11.08 -3.95
N ASN A 371 -10.47 -12.34 -4.39
CA ASN A 371 -9.50 -13.31 -3.84
C ASN A 371 -8.04 -13.00 -4.21
N HIS A 372 -7.80 -12.17 -5.24
CA HIS A 372 -6.46 -11.79 -5.69
C HIS A 372 -5.86 -10.67 -4.83
N ILE A 373 -4.60 -10.85 -4.41
CA ILE A 373 -3.83 -9.82 -3.71
C ILE A 373 -3.28 -8.81 -4.72
N VAL A 374 -3.93 -7.65 -4.78
CA VAL A 374 -3.41 -6.46 -5.49
C VAL A 374 -2.16 -5.94 -4.78
N LEU A 375 -1.08 -5.74 -5.54
CA LEU A 375 0.19 -5.25 -5.03
C LEU A 375 0.38 -3.75 -5.31
N GLU A 376 1.07 -3.08 -4.40
CA GLU A 376 1.70 -1.78 -4.62
C GLU A 376 3.22 -1.94 -4.68
N TYR A 377 3.87 -1.01 -5.38
CA TYR A 377 5.30 -1.03 -5.64
C TYR A 377 5.95 0.28 -5.18
N GLN A 378 7.21 0.22 -4.76
CA GLN A 378 8.00 1.39 -4.41
C GLN A 378 9.42 1.22 -4.96
N LYS A 379 9.93 2.25 -5.63
CA LYS A 379 11.32 2.27 -6.10
C LYS A 379 12.25 2.38 -4.88
N LYS A 380 13.28 1.55 -4.82
CA LYS A 380 14.33 1.62 -3.81
C LYS A 380 15.18 2.86 -4.02
N GLU A 381 15.64 3.44 -2.94
CA GLU A 381 16.72 4.42 -2.99
C GLU A 381 18.03 3.68 -3.31
N VAL A 382 18.51 3.85 -4.55
CA VAL A 382 19.75 3.23 -5.05
C VAL A 382 20.89 4.24 -5.23
N ILE A 383 20.57 5.52 -5.05
CA ILE A 383 21.52 6.63 -5.07
C ILE A 383 21.12 7.63 -3.98
N TRP A 384 22.06 7.88 -3.08
CA TRP A 384 21.93 8.84 -1.99
C TRP A 384 22.98 9.93 -2.19
N PHE A 385 22.56 11.17 -1.97
CA PHE A 385 23.41 12.36 -2.11
C PHE A 385 23.22 13.26 -0.91
N HIS A 386 24.34 13.74 -0.38
CA HIS A 386 24.41 14.70 0.70
C HIS A 386 25.30 15.88 0.32
N LEU A 387 24.84 17.05 0.72
CA LEU A 387 25.47 18.35 0.56
C LEU A 387 25.20 19.15 1.83
N ASP A 388 26.20 19.91 2.27
CA ASP A 388 26.06 20.82 3.42
C ASP A 388 24.91 21.81 3.20
N GLN A 389 24.06 22.00 4.21
CA GLN A 389 22.87 22.85 4.11
C GLN A 389 23.20 24.35 4.03
N THR A 390 24.39 24.75 4.49
CA THR A 390 24.81 26.16 4.50
C THR A 390 26.30 26.27 4.30
N ILE A 391 26.70 27.20 3.45
CA ILE A 391 28.07 27.65 3.32
C ILE A 391 28.11 29.17 3.43
N SER A 392 29.02 29.68 4.25
CA SER A 392 29.23 31.11 4.43
C SER A 392 30.68 31.49 4.17
N GLY A 393 30.92 32.69 3.68
CA GLY A 393 32.27 33.20 3.44
C GLY A 393 32.25 34.62 2.92
N TYR A 394 33.42 35.13 2.57
CA TYR A 394 33.57 36.49 2.05
C TYR A 394 33.32 36.52 0.54
N ALA A 395 32.91 37.69 0.03
CA ALA A 395 32.79 37.92 -1.41
C ALA A 395 34.06 37.53 -2.16
N GLY A 396 33.90 36.81 -3.28
CA GLY A 396 35.00 36.32 -4.12
C GLY A 396 35.83 35.18 -3.52
N GLU A 397 35.51 34.68 -2.32
CA GLU A 397 36.19 33.54 -1.72
C GLU A 397 35.84 32.23 -2.44
N GLU A 398 36.84 31.40 -2.73
CA GLU A 398 36.62 30.02 -3.16
C GLU A 398 36.63 29.08 -1.95
N LYS A 399 35.58 28.27 -1.81
CA LYS A 399 35.44 27.31 -0.71
C LYS A 399 35.21 25.89 -1.21
N PRO A 400 35.78 24.87 -0.55
CA PRO A 400 35.46 23.48 -0.85
C PRO A 400 34.01 23.17 -0.46
N LEU A 401 33.34 22.34 -1.27
CA LEU A 401 32.03 21.79 -0.97
C LEU A 401 32.18 20.38 -0.42
N ASN A 402 31.60 20.12 0.75
CA ASN A 402 31.53 18.78 1.29
C ASN A 402 30.34 18.06 0.65
N ILE A 403 30.66 17.16 -0.28
CA ILE A 403 29.68 16.30 -0.94
C ILE A 403 29.92 14.85 -0.54
N SER A 404 28.85 14.08 -0.42
CA SER A 404 28.93 12.63 -0.24
C SER A 404 27.87 11.95 -1.08
N VAL A 405 28.30 11.05 -1.97
CA VAL A 405 27.41 10.29 -2.85
C VAL A 405 27.64 8.80 -2.64
N SER A 406 26.56 8.08 -2.39
CA SER A 406 26.55 6.62 -2.39
C SER A 406 25.62 6.14 -3.49
N ALA A 407 26.16 5.47 -4.51
CA ALA A 407 25.39 5.03 -5.67
C ALA A 407 25.67 3.56 -5.98
N LYS A 408 24.62 2.72 -5.98
CA LYS A 408 24.71 1.28 -6.26
C LYS A 408 25.38 0.98 -7.61
N TYR A 409 25.13 1.82 -8.62
CA TYR A 409 25.65 1.65 -9.98
C TYR A 409 26.83 2.59 -10.32
N GLY A 410 27.36 3.29 -9.32
CA GLY A 410 28.38 4.31 -9.50
C GLY A 410 27.82 5.64 -10.01
N LEU A 411 28.34 6.74 -9.49
CA LEU A 411 27.99 8.10 -9.89
C LEU A 411 28.38 8.35 -11.36
N GLU A 412 27.49 8.98 -12.12
CA GLU A 412 27.77 9.49 -13.46
C GLU A 412 28.02 11.01 -13.42
N ARG A 413 27.09 11.77 -12.83
CA ARG A 413 27.18 13.23 -12.72
C ARG A 413 26.31 13.79 -11.58
N ILE A 414 26.47 15.08 -11.31
CA ILE A 414 25.59 15.86 -10.43
C ILE A 414 25.01 17.00 -11.26
N ASP A 415 23.68 17.06 -11.36
CA ASP A 415 22.97 18.15 -12.00
C ASP A 415 22.75 19.25 -10.95
N TRP A 416 23.31 20.44 -11.18
CA TRP A 416 23.21 21.59 -10.29
C TRP A 416 22.23 22.64 -10.81
N GLU A 417 21.42 23.21 -9.93
CA GLU A 417 20.59 24.37 -10.18
C GLU A 417 21.23 25.60 -9.50
N LEU A 418 21.86 26.44 -10.33
CA LEU A 418 22.74 27.53 -9.89
C LEU A 418 22.30 28.90 -10.43
N ALA A 419 21.11 29.02 -11.02
CA ALA A 419 20.71 30.21 -11.76
C ALA A 419 20.86 31.52 -10.96
N GLU A 420 20.49 31.50 -9.68
CA GLU A 420 20.64 32.66 -8.79
C GLU A 420 22.10 32.95 -8.45
N LEU A 421 22.89 31.90 -8.18
CA LEU A 421 24.30 32.01 -7.86
C LEU A 421 25.10 32.57 -9.05
N THR A 422 24.87 32.04 -10.25
CA THR A 422 25.58 32.43 -11.48
C THR A 422 25.17 33.80 -11.99
N ALA A 423 23.91 34.20 -11.82
CA ALA A 423 23.47 35.56 -12.13
C ALA A 423 24.21 36.63 -11.32
N ASN A 424 24.75 36.27 -10.15
CA ASN A 424 25.49 37.17 -9.26
C ASN A 424 27.01 36.91 -9.26
N GLY A 425 27.52 36.18 -10.26
CA GLY A 425 28.96 35.96 -10.45
C GLY A 425 29.56 34.78 -9.69
N GLY A 426 28.76 34.05 -8.88
CA GLY A 426 29.20 32.82 -8.26
C GLY A 426 29.15 31.63 -9.20
N LYS A 427 29.91 30.57 -8.91
CA LYS A 427 29.92 29.33 -9.72
C LYS A 427 30.35 28.14 -8.87
N ILE A 428 30.02 26.93 -9.34
CA ILE A 428 30.53 25.68 -8.78
C ILE A 428 31.37 25.00 -9.85
N GLU A 429 32.61 24.65 -9.50
CA GLU A 429 33.54 23.95 -10.37
C GLU A 429 33.87 22.57 -9.81
N ASN A 430 34.13 21.63 -10.73
CA ASN A 430 34.53 20.27 -10.42
C ASN A 430 35.96 20.04 -10.92
N ASP A 431 36.87 19.75 -9.99
CA ASP A 431 38.26 19.40 -10.24
C ASP A 431 38.49 17.94 -9.83
N GLY A 432 38.30 17.01 -10.76
CA GLY A 432 38.59 15.59 -10.56
C GLY A 432 37.78 14.91 -9.44
N GLY A 433 36.58 15.40 -9.12
CA GLY A 433 35.72 14.91 -8.04
C GLY A 433 35.71 15.80 -6.78
N TYR A 434 36.57 16.82 -6.72
CA TYR A 434 36.52 17.85 -5.69
C TYR A 434 35.71 19.04 -6.19
N TYR A 435 34.64 19.38 -5.47
CA TYR A 435 33.78 20.51 -5.83
C TYR A 435 34.19 21.74 -5.03
N ARG A 436 34.28 22.88 -5.72
CA ARG A 436 34.53 24.19 -5.09
C ARG A 436 33.46 25.17 -5.53
N ILE A 437 33.04 26.02 -4.60
CA ILE A 437 32.15 27.13 -4.87
C ILE A 437 32.93 28.44 -4.83
N LEU A 438 32.78 29.27 -5.86
CA LEU A 438 33.17 30.67 -5.85
C LEU A 438 31.98 31.49 -5.33
N LEU A 439 32.19 32.20 -4.23
CA LEU A 439 31.16 33.06 -3.65
C LEU A 439 30.96 34.33 -4.50
N PRO A 440 29.71 34.71 -4.82
CA PRO A 440 29.37 35.97 -5.48
C PRO A 440 29.99 37.20 -4.84
N ASP A 441 30.01 38.31 -5.58
CA ASP A 441 30.29 39.61 -4.99
C ASP A 441 29.20 40.01 -4.00
N TYR A 442 29.59 40.76 -2.96
CA TYR A 442 28.64 41.27 -1.98
C TYR A 442 27.82 42.42 -2.58
N GLN A 443 26.50 42.27 -2.57
CA GLN A 443 25.57 43.30 -2.98
C GLN A 443 25.31 44.28 -1.85
N TYR A 444 25.93 45.45 -1.95
CA TYR A 444 25.61 46.60 -1.10
C TYR A 444 24.28 47.21 -1.55
N SER A 445 23.28 47.20 -0.68
CA SER A 445 22.02 47.88 -0.95
C SER A 445 22.17 49.38 -0.74
N HIS A 446 22.17 50.16 -1.82
CA HIS A 446 21.82 51.58 -1.76
C HIS A 446 20.31 51.74 -1.90
N THR A 447 19.55 51.25 -0.93
CA THR A 447 18.12 51.58 -0.85
C THR A 447 17.98 52.70 0.15
N ASP A 448 17.64 53.88 -0.35
CA ASP A 448 17.16 55.01 0.43
C ASP A 448 16.04 54.51 1.37
N PRO A 449 16.20 54.64 2.70
CA PRO A 449 15.19 54.19 3.68
C PRO A 449 13.84 54.91 3.52
N THR A 450 13.73 55.90 2.62
CA THR A 450 12.47 56.58 2.29
C THR A 450 11.75 56.04 1.04
N SER A 451 12.29 55.05 0.34
CA SER A 451 11.64 54.46 -0.83
C SER A 451 10.55 53.46 -0.44
N VAL A 452 9.30 53.93 -0.43
CA VAL A 452 8.08 53.16 -0.16
C VAL A 452 7.76 52.26 -1.36
N ALA A 453 8.41 51.10 -1.45
CA ALA A 453 7.99 50.00 -2.30
C ALA A 453 8.40 48.66 -1.68
N ALA A 454 7.88 48.39 -0.48
CA ALA A 454 7.90 47.05 0.10
C ALA A 454 6.79 46.22 -0.57
N THR A 455 7.11 45.59 -1.70
CA THR A 455 6.37 44.41 -2.17
C THR A 455 6.96 43.17 -1.51
N ASP A 456 6.09 42.26 -1.08
CA ASP A 456 6.25 41.03 -0.26
C ASP A 456 7.39 40.02 -0.59
N ASP A 457 8.36 40.34 -1.46
CA ASP A 457 9.49 39.44 -1.78
C ASP A 457 10.72 39.83 -0.93
N HIS A 458 10.68 39.50 0.36
CA HIS A 458 11.84 39.60 1.25
C HIS A 458 12.91 38.54 0.89
N LYS A 459 13.49 38.63 -0.31
CA LYS A 459 14.74 37.93 -0.61
C LYS A 459 15.83 38.49 0.30
N VAL A 460 16.38 37.63 1.17
CA VAL A 460 17.51 37.99 2.02
C VAL A 460 18.71 38.27 1.11
N LYS A 461 19.04 39.55 0.92
CA LYS A 461 20.19 39.97 0.09
C LYS A 461 21.46 39.23 0.53
N ASN A 462 22.30 38.86 -0.43
CA ASN A 462 23.54 38.10 -0.21
C ASN A 462 23.34 36.67 0.33
N THR A 463 22.12 36.13 0.23
CA THR A 463 21.85 34.70 0.45
C THR A 463 21.33 34.10 -0.86
N TYR A 464 21.99 33.05 -1.36
CA TYR A 464 21.67 32.41 -2.63
C TYR A 464 21.29 30.95 -2.41
N SER A 465 20.24 30.48 -3.06
CA SER A 465 19.82 29.07 -2.97
C SER A 465 20.47 28.25 -4.08
N VAL A 466 21.10 27.14 -3.70
CA VAL A 466 21.65 26.13 -4.60
C VAL A 466 20.93 24.81 -4.35
N SER A 467 20.56 24.10 -5.41
CA SER A 467 20.12 22.71 -5.30
C SER A 467 20.81 21.79 -6.28
N ALA A 468 20.88 20.51 -5.95
CA ALA A 468 21.52 19.53 -6.81
C ALA A 468 20.90 18.14 -6.70
N VAL A 469 21.04 17.36 -7.76
CA VAL A 469 20.59 15.97 -7.87
C VAL A 469 21.72 15.13 -8.43
N ALA A 470 22.11 14.07 -7.71
CA ALA A 470 23.10 13.12 -8.20
C ALA A 470 22.43 12.09 -9.12
N ILE A 471 23.11 11.72 -10.21
CA ILE A 471 22.63 10.77 -11.22
C ILE A 471 23.66 9.65 -11.39
N ASP A 472 23.21 8.40 -11.27
CA ASP A 472 24.07 7.23 -11.48
C ASP A 472 24.12 6.80 -12.96
N LYS A 473 25.01 5.86 -13.28
CA LYS A 473 25.22 5.34 -14.64
C LYS A 473 24.01 4.61 -15.25
N LYS A 474 22.98 4.29 -14.47
CA LYS A 474 21.70 3.73 -14.93
C LYS A 474 20.61 4.80 -15.04
N GLY A 475 20.93 6.07 -14.81
CA GLY A 475 20.00 7.19 -14.86
C GLY A 475 19.11 7.33 -13.62
N ASN A 476 19.39 6.62 -12.51
CA ASN A 476 18.67 6.87 -11.26
C ASN A 476 19.06 8.22 -10.68
N ARG A 477 18.09 8.94 -10.12
CA ARG A 477 18.23 10.27 -9.55
C ARG A 477 18.11 10.19 -8.03
N SER A 478 18.99 10.88 -7.30
CA SER A 478 18.84 11.06 -5.85
C SER A 478 17.64 11.96 -5.54
N ASN A 479 17.28 12.04 -4.26
CA ASN A 479 16.48 13.15 -3.77
C ASN A 479 17.23 14.49 -4.02
N PRO A 480 16.52 15.58 -4.33
CA PRO A 480 17.14 16.91 -4.39
C PRO A 480 17.70 17.31 -3.03
N VAL A 481 18.92 17.84 -3.02
CA VAL A 481 19.52 18.47 -1.85
C VAL A 481 19.59 19.98 -2.06
N HIS A 482 19.56 20.72 -0.95
CA HIS A 482 19.53 22.17 -0.96
C HIS A 482 20.63 22.73 -0.05
N MET A 483 21.27 23.81 -0.49
CA MET A 483 22.30 24.54 0.23
C MET A 483 22.02 26.04 0.13
N GLN A 484 22.15 26.74 1.25
CA GLN A 484 22.16 28.21 1.29
C GLN A 484 23.60 28.72 1.26
N VAL A 485 23.86 29.68 0.38
CA VAL A 485 25.16 30.35 0.24
C VAL A 485 25.04 31.76 0.81
N ILE A 486 25.72 32.03 1.92
CA ILE A 486 25.65 33.32 2.63
C ILE A 486 26.96 34.08 2.40
N VAL A 487 26.88 35.20 1.70
CA VAL A 487 28.04 36.03 1.37
C VAL A 487 28.14 37.20 2.34
N SER A 488 29.30 37.33 2.97
CA SER A 488 29.66 38.46 3.83
C SER A 488 30.54 39.46 3.07
N SER A 489 30.38 40.76 3.36
CA SER A 489 31.29 41.79 2.89
C SER A 489 32.71 41.52 3.39
N ALA A 490 33.73 41.80 2.57
CA ALA A 490 35.13 41.64 2.97
C ALA A 490 35.44 42.39 4.28
N ALA A 491 36.18 41.76 5.19
CA ALA A 491 36.55 42.38 6.46
C ALA A 491 37.51 43.56 6.23
N ILE A 492 37.16 44.75 6.77
CA ILE A 492 38.01 45.94 6.73
C ILE A 492 39.30 45.66 7.51
N ASN A 493 40.45 45.85 6.85
CA ASN A 493 41.75 45.77 7.50
C ASN A 493 42.24 47.19 7.82
N THR A 494 42.28 47.52 9.10
CA THR A 494 42.70 48.85 9.58
C THR A 494 44.18 49.16 9.37
N VAL A 495 45.02 48.15 9.12
CA VAL A 495 46.46 48.32 8.85
C VAL A 495 46.69 48.73 7.40
N ASN A 496 45.96 48.10 6.47
CA ASN A 496 46.06 48.41 5.03
C ASN A 496 45.21 49.62 4.63
N SER A 497 44.21 49.95 5.44
CA SER A 497 43.39 51.15 5.27
C SER A 497 44.13 52.39 5.75
N LEU A 498 43.94 53.52 5.08
CA LEU A 498 44.66 54.77 5.36
C LEU A 498 43.68 55.94 5.47
N PHE A 499 43.89 56.79 6.47
CA PHE A 499 43.24 58.10 6.55
C PHE A 499 44.28 59.20 6.35
N SER A 500 44.05 60.10 5.39
CA SER A 500 45.03 61.10 4.99
C SER A 500 44.41 62.49 4.84
N PRO A 501 45.05 63.54 5.34
CA PRO A 501 46.29 63.52 6.12
C PRO A 501 46.05 63.08 7.58
N GLU A 502 47.05 62.44 8.19
CA GLU A 502 46.99 62.00 9.60
C GLU A 502 46.80 63.17 10.58
N LYS A 503 47.24 64.37 10.18
CA LYS A 503 47.10 65.61 10.93
C LYS A 503 46.71 66.73 9.99
N SER A 504 45.86 67.63 10.47
CA SER A 504 45.65 68.91 9.82
C SER A 504 45.50 70.07 10.77
N GLU A 505 46.05 71.21 10.34
CA GLU A 505 45.95 72.50 11.02
C GLU A 505 45.38 73.53 10.05
N LEU A 506 44.26 74.14 10.44
CA LEU A 506 43.57 75.16 9.66
C LEU A 506 43.50 76.45 10.46
N ALA A 507 43.60 77.59 9.75
CA ALA A 507 43.48 78.90 10.36
C ALA A 507 42.05 79.10 10.91
N ALA A 508 41.94 79.75 12.07
CA ALA A 508 40.68 79.96 12.79
C ALA A 508 39.82 81.08 12.20
N GLU A 509 39.76 81.18 10.87
CA GLU A 509 39.14 82.30 10.13
C GLU A 509 37.76 81.95 9.57
N GLY A 510 37.27 80.73 9.82
CA GLY A 510 35.95 80.27 9.38
C GLY A 510 35.81 80.06 7.86
N LYS A 511 36.91 80.20 7.10
CA LYS A 511 36.94 80.06 5.63
C LYS A 511 37.86 78.93 5.14
N SER A 512 38.86 78.54 5.93
CA SER A 512 39.82 77.52 5.50
C SER A 512 39.16 76.13 5.42
N THR A 513 39.42 75.40 4.34
CA THR A 513 38.83 74.08 4.07
C THR A 513 39.93 73.04 3.82
N GLN A 514 39.72 71.77 4.20
CA GLN A 514 40.66 70.70 3.90
C GLN A 514 39.98 69.41 3.43
N LYS A 515 40.61 68.71 2.49
CA LYS A 515 40.17 67.40 2.05
C LYS A 515 40.74 66.32 2.98
N LEU A 516 39.89 65.40 3.45
CA LEU A 516 40.27 64.26 4.29
C LEU A 516 39.88 62.96 3.60
N THR A 517 40.85 62.18 3.14
CA THR A 517 40.64 60.94 2.40
C THR A 517 40.69 59.74 3.33
N LEU A 518 39.65 58.90 3.31
CA LEU A 518 39.66 57.56 3.89
C LEU A 518 39.74 56.52 2.77
N THR A 519 40.82 55.76 2.70
CA THR A 519 41.00 54.62 1.80
C THR A 519 40.81 53.34 2.60
N ILE A 520 39.83 52.53 2.23
CA ILE A 520 39.48 51.30 2.96
C ILE A 520 39.92 50.11 2.15
N LYS A 521 40.69 49.24 2.78
CA LYS A 521 41.24 48.04 2.16
C LYS A 521 41.06 46.81 3.04
N ASP A 522 41.03 45.66 2.42
CA ASP A 522 41.01 44.37 3.09
C ASP A 522 42.44 43.92 3.46
N LYS A 523 42.56 42.71 4.00
CA LYS A 523 43.86 42.10 4.37
C LYS A 523 44.78 41.86 3.17
N MET A 524 44.24 41.79 1.95
CA MET A 524 44.96 41.56 0.70
C MET A 524 45.32 42.87 -0.02
N ASN A 525 45.11 44.02 0.64
CA ASN A 525 45.37 45.36 0.11
C ASN A 525 44.46 45.76 -1.07
N GLN A 526 43.31 45.07 -1.22
CA GLN A 526 42.29 45.38 -2.21
C GLN A 526 41.30 46.41 -1.64
N PRO A 527 40.79 47.36 -2.44
CA PRO A 527 39.75 48.30 -1.98
C PRO A 527 38.50 47.55 -1.51
N VAL A 528 37.92 47.97 -0.38
CA VAL A 528 36.64 47.45 0.13
C VAL A 528 35.57 48.51 -0.07
N ASP A 529 34.53 48.15 -0.80
CA ASP A 529 33.33 48.99 -0.90
C ASP A 529 32.54 48.93 0.40
N VAL A 530 32.05 50.08 0.85
CA VAL A 530 31.51 50.28 2.19
C VAL A 530 30.37 51.27 2.11
N ASN A 531 29.30 51.02 2.87
CA ASN A 531 28.20 51.96 2.90
C ASN A 531 28.64 53.27 3.57
N VAL A 532 28.63 54.37 2.81
CA VAL A 532 29.09 55.67 3.31
C VAL A 532 28.23 56.17 4.48
N GLU A 533 26.99 55.71 4.60
CA GLU A 533 26.08 56.05 5.70
C GLU A 533 26.47 55.41 7.03
N GLU A 534 27.37 54.41 7.04
CA GLU A 534 27.86 53.76 8.25
C GLU A 534 29.02 54.53 8.89
N PHE A 535 29.63 55.49 8.18
CA PHE A 535 30.70 56.31 8.76
C PHE A 535 30.16 57.31 9.77
N ARG A 536 30.85 57.39 10.91
CA ARG A 536 30.64 58.42 11.93
C ARG A 536 31.98 59.02 12.28
N ALA A 537 32.14 60.32 12.02
CA ALA A 537 33.28 61.08 12.54
C ALA A 537 33.00 61.43 14.02
N LYS A 538 33.88 61.02 14.93
CA LYS A 538 33.83 61.46 16.34
C LYS A 538 34.91 62.50 16.59
N MET A 539 34.52 63.61 17.22
CA MET A 539 35.46 64.62 17.71
C MET A 539 35.82 64.34 19.16
N ASN A 540 37.11 64.46 19.52
CA ASN A 540 37.52 64.44 20.93
C ASN A 540 37.14 65.77 21.61
N GLU A 541 36.56 65.69 22.80
CA GLU A 541 35.78 66.75 23.50
C GLU A 541 36.50 68.08 23.83
N ARG A 542 37.77 68.28 23.46
CA ARG A 542 38.47 69.56 23.68
C ARG A 542 38.10 70.68 22.68
N ALA A 543 37.18 70.41 21.76
CA ALA A 543 36.83 71.28 20.64
C ALA A 543 35.36 71.78 20.68
N LYS A 544 34.91 72.37 21.80
CA LYS A 544 33.51 72.82 21.98
C LYS A 544 33.08 74.07 21.17
N ARG A 545 33.77 74.47 20.10
CA ARG A 545 33.42 75.69 19.31
C ARG A 545 33.55 75.56 17.78
N ALA A 546 33.72 74.36 17.23
CA ALA A 546 33.76 74.16 15.78
C ALA A 546 32.51 73.40 15.32
N GLU A 547 31.72 74.02 14.44
CA GLU A 547 30.57 73.37 13.79
C GLU A 547 31.06 72.78 12.46
N ILE A 548 31.13 71.44 12.36
CA ILE A 548 31.52 70.77 11.11
C ILE A 548 30.28 70.69 10.22
N LYS A 549 30.29 71.38 9.07
CA LYS A 549 29.33 71.15 7.99
C LYS A 549 29.96 70.24 6.95
N VAL A 550 29.36 69.07 6.73
CA VAL A 550 29.62 68.25 5.55
C VAL A 550 28.95 68.96 4.37
N LEU A 551 29.74 69.62 3.53
CA LEU A 551 29.21 70.54 2.51
C LEU A 551 28.83 69.84 1.19
N ALA A 552 29.46 68.72 0.84
CA ALA A 552 29.08 67.88 -0.30
C ALA A 552 29.82 66.53 -0.27
N THR A 553 29.17 65.49 -0.79
CA THR A 553 29.81 64.22 -1.15
C THR A 553 29.86 64.15 -2.68
N GLU A 554 31.00 64.46 -3.29
CA GLU A 554 31.15 64.37 -4.76
C GLU A 554 31.77 63.05 -5.21
N LEU A 555 31.20 62.49 -6.29
CA LEU A 555 31.63 61.28 -6.98
C LEU A 555 32.75 61.62 -7.97
N MET A 556 33.95 61.08 -7.80
CA MET A 556 34.99 61.15 -8.84
C MET A 556 35.10 59.79 -9.53
N LYS A 557 35.00 59.81 -10.87
CA LYS A 557 35.34 58.67 -11.74
C LYS A 557 36.82 58.34 -11.57
N ILE A 558 37.15 57.05 -11.72
CA ILE A 558 38.53 56.53 -11.76
C ILE A 558 39.34 57.35 -12.77
N ASP A 559 40.50 57.84 -12.35
CA ASP A 559 41.50 58.50 -13.21
C ASP A 559 42.26 57.41 -14.00
N PRO A 560 42.18 57.36 -15.33
CA PRO A 560 42.86 56.35 -16.15
C PRO A 560 44.39 56.37 -16.01
N ASP A 561 44.98 57.49 -15.58
CA ASP A 561 46.43 57.66 -15.57
C ASP A 561 47.14 56.97 -14.37
N LEU A 562 46.40 56.37 -13.44
CA LEU A 562 46.94 55.69 -12.24
C LEU A 562 47.01 54.16 -12.34
N THR A 563 46.55 53.58 -13.43
CA THR A 563 46.71 52.15 -13.71
C THR A 563 47.15 52.00 -15.15
N GLY A 564 48.42 51.66 -15.40
CA GLY A 564 48.89 51.27 -16.73
C GLY A 564 48.25 49.96 -17.22
N LEU A 565 46.92 49.95 -17.35
CA LEU A 565 46.08 48.85 -17.76
C LEU A 565 45.21 49.33 -18.92
N ASP A 566 45.36 48.63 -20.04
CA ASP A 566 44.75 48.86 -21.34
C ASP A 566 43.21 48.94 -21.25
N GLU A 567 42.62 49.96 -21.88
CA GLU A 567 41.21 50.39 -21.81
C GLU A 567 40.21 49.35 -22.38
N GLN A 568 40.67 48.25 -22.97
CA GLN A 568 39.80 47.26 -23.61
C GLN A 568 39.32 46.10 -22.71
N LEU A 569 39.80 45.97 -21.46
CA LEU A 569 39.50 44.81 -20.60
C LEU A 569 38.47 45.06 -19.47
N TYR A 570 37.83 46.23 -19.41
CA TYR A 570 36.93 46.58 -18.30
C TYR A 570 35.56 47.10 -18.79
N GLN A 571 34.82 46.27 -19.52
CA GLN A 571 33.40 46.52 -19.78
C GLN A 571 32.53 45.76 -18.77
N GLY A 572 32.11 46.47 -17.73
CA GLY A 572 31.06 45.97 -16.83
C GLY A 572 31.17 46.50 -15.41
N HIS A 573 30.49 47.62 -15.15
CA HIS A 573 30.01 48.00 -13.82
C HIS A 573 31.04 48.32 -12.70
N THR A 574 31.91 49.30 -12.92
CA THR A 574 32.49 50.07 -11.80
C THR A 574 31.75 51.41 -11.67
N LYS A 575 30.73 51.43 -10.80
CA LYS A 575 30.16 52.69 -10.32
C LYS A 575 30.69 52.95 -8.90
N ASN A 576 31.51 53.99 -8.82
CA ASN A 576 31.62 54.94 -7.70
C ASN A 576 32.53 54.56 -6.52
N ILE A 577 33.73 55.14 -6.49
CA ILE A 577 34.50 55.35 -5.26
C ILE A 577 34.12 56.75 -4.71
N LYS A 578 33.68 56.84 -3.46
CA LYS A 578 33.29 58.12 -2.81
C LYS A 578 34.42 58.69 -1.96
N TRP A 579 34.61 60.01 -2.03
CA TRP A 579 35.55 60.77 -1.20
C TRP A 579 34.80 61.56 -0.12
N MET A 580 35.41 61.72 1.05
CA MET A 580 34.97 62.71 2.04
C MET A 580 35.82 63.99 1.92
N SER A 581 35.18 65.15 1.97
CA SER A 581 35.85 66.44 2.17
C SER A 581 35.24 67.08 3.41
N LEU A 582 36.08 67.52 4.36
CA LEU A 582 35.64 67.96 5.67
C LEU A 582 36.08 69.41 5.89
N VAL A 583 35.13 70.34 5.99
CA VAL A 583 35.44 71.75 6.26
C VAL A 583 35.30 72.02 7.76
N LEU A 584 36.38 72.49 8.38
CA LEU A 584 36.43 72.84 9.81
C LEU A 584 36.54 74.37 9.97
N PRO A 585 35.54 75.05 10.56
CA PRO A 585 35.73 76.41 11.03
C PRO A 585 36.14 76.42 12.52
N LEU A 586 37.13 77.27 12.84
CA LEU A 586 37.71 77.59 14.15
C LEU A 586 38.74 76.59 14.73
N SER A 587 39.86 77.17 15.20
CA SER A 587 41.07 76.51 15.70
C SER A 587 40.78 75.28 16.57
N THR A 588 41.03 74.11 15.99
CA THR A 588 41.04 72.83 16.71
C THR A 588 42.22 72.03 16.22
N HIS A 589 43.14 71.69 17.12
CA HIS A 589 44.16 70.69 16.85
C HIS A 589 43.52 69.32 16.97
N VAL A 590 43.57 68.52 15.91
CA VAL A 590 43.12 67.13 15.92
C VAL A 590 44.33 66.25 16.25
N TRP A 591 44.29 65.58 17.40
CA TRP A 591 45.22 64.51 17.75
C TRP A 591 44.45 63.20 17.86
N LEU A 592 44.89 62.17 17.14
CA LEU A 592 44.46 60.79 17.36
C LEU A 592 45.44 60.12 18.32
N ASN A 593 44.92 59.73 19.49
CA ASN A 593 45.66 58.94 20.46
C ASN A 593 45.63 57.48 20.02
N LYS A 594 46.80 56.84 19.99
CA LYS A 594 46.96 55.41 19.69
C LYS A 594 46.61 54.63 20.97
N ASN A 595 45.41 54.07 21.05
CA ASN A 595 45.13 53.03 22.04
C ASN A 595 45.45 51.66 21.42
N SER A 596 46.09 50.84 22.25
CA SER A 596 46.61 49.50 22.00
C SER A 596 45.58 48.51 21.48
#